data_AF-A0A0Q4Y378-F1
#
_entry.id   AF-A0A0Q4Y378-F1
#
_cell.length_a   1.000
_cell.length_b   1.000
_cell.length_c   1.000
_cell.angle_alpha   90.00
_cell.angle_beta   90.00
_cell.angle_gamma   90.00
#
_symmetry.space_group_name_H-M   'P 1'
#
loop_
_entity.id
_entity.type
_entity.pdbx_description
1 polymer ?
#
loop_
_entity_poly.entity_id
_entity_poly.type
_entity_poly.pdbx_seq_one_letter_code
_entity_poly.pdbx_strand_id
1 'polypeptide(L)'
;MPNDLHTRVAAAILEQLETADPASWTPPWHGADPMPRNASTGRRYRGIKILALWCAAQANGYTDARWATYRQWTALGAQVRRAERSTLVLFYKELPRGTQAEAETHDSKKPAGVPFVARAAHVFNVAQVDTAPPRTDTPSSGTTILPPPAFDRFVTATSATIHEGGTRACYVPATDTIHMPARASFHSTKDYAGTLAHELIHWTGAPHRLARDLTGRFDARSYAAEELVAELGAAFILADLGIARVPHPNHAAYYASWAPLLRANPHALATAATQGSRAADYLTTLQPRTEVLAERSDATGASAASTTFLNESAASAPMRAANRTRATVDRQRVSREAI
;
A
#
# COMPACT_ATOMS: atom_id res chain seq x y z
N MET A 1 -16.05 -17.01 20.26
CA MET A 1 -15.61 -16.85 18.86
C MET A 1 -14.16 -16.43 18.87
N PRO A 2 -13.22 -17.27 18.42
CA PRO A 2 -11.81 -17.07 18.75
C PRO A 2 -11.25 -15.90 17.93
N ASN A 3 -11.14 -14.73 18.56
CA ASN A 3 -10.09 -13.71 18.48
C ASN A 3 -9.31 -13.46 17.14
N ASP A 4 -9.86 -13.83 15.99
CA ASP A 4 -9.20 -13.65 14.70
C ASP A 4 -9.42 -12.22 14.21
N LEU A 5 -8.30 -11.51 14.08
CA LEU A 5 -8.26 -10.14 13.65
C LEU A 5 -8.71 -9.97 12.19
N HIS A 6 -8.53 -10.99 11.35
CA HIS A 6 -9.09 -10.99 10.00
C HIS A 6 -10.61 -10.99 10.04
N THR A 7 -11.18 -11.87 10.85
CA THR A 7 -12.63 -11.95 11.07
C THR A 7 -13.19 -10.63 11.59
N ARG A 8 -12.49 -9.90 12.47
CA ARG A 8 -12.97 -8.58 12.95
C ARG A 8 -12.98 -7.50 11.86
N VAL A 9 -11.94 -7.43 11.03
CA VAL A 9 -11.89 -6.46 9.93
C VAL A 9 -12.90 -6.84 8.84
N ALA A 10 -12.98 -8.11 8.50
CA ALA A 10 -13.97 -8.62 7.56
C ALA A 10 -15.40 -8.39 8.07
N ALA A 11 -15.66 -8.63 9.35
CA ALA A 11 -16.97 -8.40 9.98
C ALA A 11 -17.35 -6.92 9.98
N ALA A 12 -16.42 -6.00 10.29
CA ALA A 12 -16.72 -4.56 10.20
C ALA A 12 -17.04 -4.12 8.77
N ILE A 13 -16.37 -4.70 7.77
CA ILE A 13 -16.66 -4.44 6.36
C ILE A 13 -18.01 -5.07 5.98
N LEU A 14 -18.28 -6.30 6.41
CA LEU A 14 -19.56 -7.00 6.21
C LEU A 14 -20.74 -6.31 6.88
N GLU A 15 -20.57 -5.77 8.08
CA GLU A 15 -21.60 -5.01 8.79
C GLU A 15 -21.94 -3.73 8.02
N GLN A 16 -20.94 -3.02 7.50
CA GLN A 16 -21.16 -1.89 6.59
C GLN A 16 -21.86 -2.32 5.29
N LEU A 17 -21.57 -3.52 4.79
CA LEU A 17 -22.21 -4.10 3.59
C LEU A 17 -23.67 -4.53 3.83
N GLU A 18 -24.01 -4.99 5.04
CA GLU A 18 -25.32 -5.56 5.37
C GLU A 18 -26.32 -4.51 5.89
N THR A 19 -25.82 -3.44 6.53
CA THR A 19 -26.66 -2.36 7.08
C THR A 19 -27.08 -1.33 6.04
N ALA A 20 -26.45 -1.36 4.87
CA ALA A 20 -26.66 -0.35 3.86
C ALA A 20 -27.61 -0.83 2.76
N ASP A 21 -28.52 0.04 2.35
CA ASP A 21 -29.39 -0.24 1.21
C ASP A 21 -28.52 -0.39 -0.06
N PRO A 22 -28.56 -1.55 -0.76
CA PRO A 22 -27.73 -1.82 -1.93
C PRO A 22 -27.86 -0.77 -3.05
N ALA A 23 -28.96 -0.01 -3.08
CA ALA A 23 -29.19 1.05 -4.06
C ALA A 23 -28.54 2.40 -3.69
N SER A 24 -28.25 2.64 -2.41
CA SER A 24 -27.69 3.91 -1.91
C SER A 24 -26.30 3.77 -1.29
N TRP A 25 -25.86 2.54 -1.01
CA TRP A 25 -24.54 2.29 -0.47
C TRP A 25 -23.45 2.36 -1.52
N THR A 26 -22.41 3.14 -1.21
CA THR A 26 -21.19 3.16 -1.99
C THR A 26 -20.10 2.46 -1.19
N PRO A 27 -19.54 1.34 -1.69
CA PRO A 27 -18.46 0.66 -0.98
C PRO A 27 -17.26 1.61 -0.83
N PRO A 28 -16.51 1.56 0.29
CA PRO A 28 -15.42 2.50 0.56
C PRO A 28 -14.29 2.52 -0.46
N TRP A 29 -14.20 1.53 -1.34
CA TRP A 29 -13.25 1.48 -2.47
C TRP A 29 -13.80 2.11 -3.77
N HIS A 30 -15.07 2.56 -3.78
CA HIS A 30 -15.64 3.45 -4.79
C HIS A 30 -15.62 4.87 -4.23
N GLY A 31 -15.02 5.82 -4.94
CA GLY A 31 -14.71 7.16 -4.44
C GLY A 31 -13.43 7.25 -3.59
N ALA A 32 -12.68 6.16 -3.49
CA ALA A 32 -11.55 5.99 -2.58
C ALA A 32 -10.24 6.59 -3.12
N ASP A 33 -10.20 7.91 -3.15
CA ASP A 33 -9.00 8.70 -3.40
C ASP A 33 -8.79 9.59 -2.16
N PRO A 34 -7.59 9.63 -1.54
CA PRO A 34 -6.32 9.03 -1.98
C PRO A 34 -5.99 7.65 -1.42
N MET A 35 -5.03 6.96 -2.06
CA MET A 35 -4.44 5.72 -1.57
C MET A 35 -3.82 5.93 -0.17
N PRO A 36 -4.21 5.14 0.86
CA PRO A 36 -3.66 5.25 2.20
C PRO A 36 -2.16 4.99 2.20
N ARG A 37 -1.40 5.89 2.85
CA ARG A 37 0.05 5.80 2.99
C ARG A 37 0.50 6.00 4.41
N ASN A 38 1.62 5.39 4.76
CA ASN A 38 2.22 5.56 6.07
C ASN A 38 2.89 6.94 6.15
N ALA A 39 2.47 7.79 7.08
CA ALA A 39 2.92 9.18 7.16
C ALA A 39 4.43 9.32 7.43
N SER A 40 5.05 8.34 8.11
CA SER A 40 6.47 8.37 8.46
C SER A 40 7.38 7.84 7.35
N THR A 41 6.92 6.87 6.56
CA THR A 41 7.75 6.23 5.52
C THR A 41 7.36 6.62 4.09
N GLY A 42 6.22 7.29 3.91
CA GLY A 42 5.62 7.58 2.59
C GLY A 42 5.07 6.35 1.86
N ARG A 43 5.34 5.13 2.33
CA ARG A 43 4.96 3.89 1.64
C ARG A 43 3.44 3.70 1.65
N ARG A 44 2.87 3.35 0.49
CA ARG A 44 1.47 2.94 0.38
C ARG A 44 1.19 1.69 1.22
N TYR A 45 0.01 1.64 1.83
CA TYR A 45 -0.49 0.42 2.45
C TYR A 45 -0.84 -0.62 1.36
N ARG A 46 -0.96 -1.88 1.75
CA ARG A 46 -1.26 -3.02 0.86
C ARG A 46 -2.27 -3.97 1.48
N GLY A 47 -3.00 -4.67 0.63
CA GLY A 47 -3.94 -5.72 0.98
C GLY A 47 -5.10 -5.19 1.83
N ILE A 48 -5.53 -6.01 2.78
CA ILE A 48 -6.67 -5.71 3.65
C ILE A 48 -6.53 -4.40 4.45
N LYS A 49 -5.29 -3.90 4.64
CA LYS A 49 -5.06 -2.61 5.29
C LYS A 49 -5.64 -1.44 4.52
N ILE A 50 -5.65 -1.50 3.18
CA ILE A 50 -6.23 -0.43 2.35
C ILE A 50 -7.72 -0.30 2.68
N LEU A 51 -8.45 -1.43 2.67
CA LEU A 51 -9.88 -1.45 2.94
C LEU A 51 -10.22 -0.99 4.36
N ALA A 52 -9.49 -1.47 5.37
CA ALA A 52 -9.69 -1.04 6.74
C ALA A 52 -9.52 0.49 6.92
N LEU A 53 -8.54 1.09 6.23
CA LEU A 53 -8.27 2.52 6.32
C LEU A 53 -9.28 3.35 5.52
N TRP A 54 -9.74 2.88 4.36
CA TRP A 54 -10.82 3.53 3.62
C TRP A 54 -12.16 3.49 4.37
N CYS A 55 -12.53 2.34 4.94
CA CYS A 55 -13.70 2.24 5.82
C CYS A 55 -13.62 3.24 6.98
N ALA A 56 -12.46 3.33 7.64
CA ALA A 56 -12.27 4.26 8.73
C ALA A 56 -12.29 5.72 8.27
N ALA A 57 -11.71 6.03 7.10
CA ALA A 57 -11.75 7.36 6.51
C ALA A 57 -13.18 7.80 6.22
N GLN A 58 -13.95 6.97 5.52
CA GLN A 58 -15.35 7.25 5.18
C GLN A 58 -16.21 7.42 6.43
N ALA A 59 -16.10 6.50 7.40
CA ALA A 59 -16.91 6.53 8.62
C ALA A 59 -16.65 7.75 9.52
N ASN A 60 -15.46 8.34 9.45
CA ASN A 60 -15.07 9.48 10.28
C ASN A 60 -14.86 10.78 9.48
N GLY A 61 -15.13 10.77 8.17
CA GLY A 61 -14.94 11.93 7.30
C GLY A 61 -13.47 12.36 7.12
N TYR A 62 -12.50 11.44 7.23
CA TYR A 62 -11.09 11.78 7.02
C TYR A 62 -10.79 11.91 5.53
N THR A 63 -10.22 13.05 5.13
CA THR A 63 -9.91 13.37 3.72
C THR A 63 -8.43 13.19 3.36
N ASP A 64 -7.54 13.14 4.34
CA ASP A 64 -6.12 12.92 4.12
C ASP A 64 -5.77 11.44 4.29
N ALA A 65 -5.01 10.90 3.34
CA ALA A 65 -4.64 9.50 3.26
C ALA A 65 -3.43 9.11 4.12
N ARG A 66 -2.89 10.01 4.93
CA ARG A 66 -1.74 9.74 5.80
C ARG A 66 -2.17 9.12 7.13
N TRP A 67 -1.63 7.93 7.39
CA TRP A 67 -1.87 7.18 8.62
C TRP A 67 -0.55 6.79 9.26
N ALA A 68 -0.47 6.79 10.58
CA ALA A 68 0.72 6.31 11.29
C ALA A 68 0.37 5.77 12.67
N THR A 69 1.24 4.93 13.23
CA THR A 69 1.12 4.55 14.64
C THR A 69 1.38 5.75 15.55
N TYR A 70 0.92 5.69 16.81
CA TYR A 70 1.19 6.74 17.80
C TYR A 70 2.68 7.11 17.86
N ARG A 71 3.56 6.10 17.96
CA ARG A 71 5.02 6.28 18.02
C ARG A 71 5.58 6.97 16.77
N GLN A 72 5.03 6.68 15.59
CA GLN A 72 5.44 7.33 14.35
C GLN A 72 5.01 8.78 14.33
N TRP A 73 3.79 9.10 14.79
CA TRP A 73 3.36 10.49 14.91
C TRP A 73 4.22 11.28 15.89
N THR A 74 4.52 10.71 17.06
CA THR A 74 5.44 11.33 18.02
C THR A 74 6.82 11.56 17.42
N ALA A 75 7.36 10.61 16.66
CA ALA A 75 8.66 10.78 15.99
C ALA A 75 8.63 11.86 14.89
N LEU A 76 7.46 12.15 14.33
CA LEU A 76 7.22 13.26 13.39
C LEU A 76 6.94 14.60 14.09
N GLY A 77 7.05 14.66 15.42
CA GLY A 77 6.75 15.86 16.20
C GLY A 77 5.25 16.15 16.37
N ALA A 78 4.38 15.20 16.00
CA ALA A 78 2.93 15.32 16.11
C ALA A 78 2.39 14.57 17.34
N GLN A 79 1.28 15.06 17.88
CA GLN A 79 0.63 14.49 19.05
C GLN A 79 -0.79 14.04 18.70
N VAL A 80 -1.09 12.74 18.89
CA VAL A 80 -2.47 12.25 18.77
C VAL A 80 -3.32 12.91 19.86
N ARG A 81 -4.45 13.51 19.49
CA ARG A 81 -5.35 14.20 20.43
C ARG A 81 -5.89 13.22 21.46
N ARG A 82 -6.19 13.73 22.66
CA ARG A 82 -6.75 12.92 23.75
C ARG A 82 -8.12 12.38 23.32
N ALA A 83 -8.40 11.13 23.71
CA ALA A 83 -9.64 10.39 23.43
C ALA A 83 -9.91 10.01 21.96
N GLU A 84 -8.97 10.28 21.04
CA GLU A 84 -9.04 9.78 19.66
C GLU A 84 -9.01 8.25 19.61
N ARG A 85 -9.86 7.65 18.76
CA ARG A 85 -9.91 6.20 18.58
C ARG A 85 -9.04 5.80 17.40
N SER A 86 -8.18 4.81 17.62
CA SER A 86 -7.32 4.26 16.56
C SER A 86 -8.07 3.33 15.61
N THR A 87 -7.57 3.24 14.38
CA THR A 87 -7.94 2.21 13.42
C THR A 87 -7.01 1.01 13.55
N LEU A 88 -7.59 -0.18 13.58
CA LEU A 88 -6.86 -1.43 13.71
C LEU A 88 -6.41 -1.95 12.34
N VAL A 89 -5.13 -2.24 12.20
CA VAL A 89 -4.54 -2.80 10.96
C VAL A 89 -3.68 -4.02 11.25
N LEU A 90 -3.64 -4.95 10.30
CA LEU A 90 -2.89 -6.21 10.36
C LEU A 90 -1.48 -6.05 9.78
N PHE A 91 -0.47 -6.39 10.56
CA PHE A 91 0.91 -6.55 10.10
C PHE A 91 1.30 -8.02 10.15
N TYR A 92 2.01 -8.49 9.14
CA TYR A 92 2.66 -9.81 9.20
C TYR A 92 4.14 -9.60 9.45
N LYS A 93 4.67 -10.28 10.46
CA LYS A 93 6.10 -10.34 10.71
C LYS A 93 6.56 -11.78 10.55
N GLU A 94 7.62 -11.98 9.78
CA GLU A 94 8.34 -13.26 9.73
C GLU A 94 8.91 -13.56 11.12
N LEU A 95 8.62 -14.75 11.64
CA LEU A 95 9.37 -15.25 12.77
C LEU A 95 10.72 -15.77 12.27
N PRO A 96 11.83 -15.45 12.97
CA PRO A 96 13.08 -16.15 12.76
C PRO A 96 12.85 -17.66 12.88
N ARG A 97 13.37 -18.44 11.93
CA ARG A 97 13.37 -19.91 12.03
C ARG A 97 14.21 -20.29 13.27
N GLY A 98 13.56 -20.63 14.38
CA GLY A 98 14.27 -20.97 15.62
C GLY A 98 13.44 -21.13 16.90
N THR A 99 12.13 -20.91 16.89
CA THR A 99 11.29 -21.15 18.08
C THR A 99 10.14 -22.10 17.75
N GLN A 100 10.47 -23.36 17.47
CA GLN A 100 9.57 -24.46 17.78
C GLN A 100 10.23 -25.25 18.89
N ALA A 101 9.74 -25.06 20.12
CA ALA A 101 9.93 -26.07 21.15
C ALA A 101 9.28 -27.36 20.65
N GLU A 102 10.02 -28.45 20.80
CA GLU A 102 9.64 -29.80 20.43
C GLU A 102 8.30 -30.16 21.06
N ALA A 103 7.29 -30.35 20.21
CA ALA A 103 6.14 -31.17 20.53
C ALA A 103 6.03 -32.18 19.40
N GLU A 104 6.60 -33.35 19.65
CA GLU A 104 6.42 -34.55 18.84
C GLU A 104 4.93 -34.86 18.72
N THR A 105 4.44 -35.01 17.49
CA THR A 105 3.41 -36.00 17.15
C THR A 105 3.32 -36.16 15.64
N HIS A 106 3.14 -37.41 15.27
CA HIS A 106 3.28 -38.01 13.95
C HIS A 106 2.31 -37.44 12.89
N ASP A 107 2.82 -37.44 11.66
CA ASP A 107 2.09 -37.46 10.38
C ASP A 107 1.24 -36.23 10.01
N SER A 108 1.86 -35.33 9.24
CA SER A 108 1.21 -34.62 8.13
C SER A 108 2.26 -33.80 7.39
N LYS A 109 2.35 -33.98 6.07
CA LYS A 109 3.13 -33.12 5.16
C LYS A 109 2.68 -31.66 5.32
N LYS A 110 3.34 -30.90 6.19
CA LYS A 110 3.17 -29.44 6.28
C LYS A 110 3.93 -28.77 5.13
N PRO A 111 3.32 -27.81 4.41
CA PRO A 111 4.04 -27.03 3.43
C PRO A 111 5.13 -26.20 4.14
N ALA A 112 6.35 -26.25 3.61
CA ALA A 112 7.51 -25.55 4.14
C ALA A 112 7.39 -24.03 3.94
N GLY A 113 6.58 -23.36 4.76
CA GLY A 113 6.50 -21.91 4.86
C GLY A 113 7.15 -21.40 6.15
N VAL A 114 7.86 -20.27 6.09
CA VAL A 114 8.32 -19.56 7.28
C VAL A 114 7.08 -19.16 8.11
N PRO A 115 7.02 -19.42 9.42
CA PRO A 115 5.86 -19.02 10.22
C PRO A 115 5.78 -17.49 10.31
N PHE A 116 4.65 -16.92 9.90
CA PHE A 116 4.35 -15.49 10.05
C PHE A 116 3.44 -15.29 11.26
N VAL A 117 3.68 -14.22 12.03
CA VAL A 117 2.74 -13.77 13.08
C VAL A 117 2.00 -12.55 12.59
N ALA A 118 0.67 -12.64 12.59
CA ALA A 118 -0.21 -11.49 12.47
C ALA A 118 -0.13 -10.66 13.76
N ARG A 119 0.43 -9.45 13.67
CA ARG A 119 0.41 -8.45 14.73
C ARG A 119 -0.61 -7.37 14.39
N ALA A 120 -1.54 -7.15 15.30
CA ALA A 120 -2.39 -5.98 15.26
C ALA A 120 -1.54 -4.73 15.55
N ALA A 121 -1.75 -3.67 14.79
CA ALA A 121 -1.27 -2.35 15.19
C ALA A 121 -2.41 -1.35 15.10
N HIS A 122 -2.29 -0.33 15.94
CA HIS A 122 -3.22 0.79 16.02
C HIS A 122 -2.60 1.98 15.31
N VAL A 123 -3.27 2.44 14.26
CA VAL A 123 -2.86 3.63 13.49
C VAL A 123 -3.91 4.73 13.64
N PHE A 124 -3.45 5.97 13.50
CA PHE A 124 -4.25 7.17 13.58
C PHE A 124 -4.08 7.94 12.27
N ASN A 125 -5.18 8.52 11.79
CA ASN A 125 -5.16 9.44 10.66
C ASN A 125 -4.53 10.77 11.09
N VAL A 126 -3.96 11.51 10.13
CA VAL A 126 -3.46 12.86 10.39
C VAL A 126 -4.53 13.82 10.92
N ALA A 127 -5.80 13.63 10.55
CA ALA A 127 -6.91 14.42 11.08
C ALA A 127 -7.09 14.28 12.61
N GLN A 128 -6.46 13.27 13.22
CA GLN A 128 -6.52 12.96 14.66
C GLN A 128 -5.32 13.48 15.44
N VAL A 129 -4.38 14.18 14.80
CA VAL A 129 -3.14 14.63 15.44
C VAL A 129 -2.99 16.14 15.35
N ASP A 130 -2.49 16.73 16.43
CA ASP A 130 -2.04 18.13 16.46
C ASP A 130 -0.62 18.21 15.90
N THR A 131 -0.25 19.37 15.33
CA THR A 131 1.10 19.67 14.83
C THR A 131 1.62 18.67 13.77
N ALA A 132 0.72 18.10 12.97
CA ALA A 132 1.09 17.24 11.86
C ALA A 132 2.04 17.95 10.88
N PRO A 133 3.05 17.26 10.31
CA PRO A 133 3.81 17.79 9.20
C PRO A 133 2.87 18.23 8.07
N PRO A 134 3.11 19.40 7.44
CA PRO A 134 2.31 19.85 6.32
C PRO A 134 2.35 18.80 5.20
N ARG A 135 1.30 18.76 4.37
CA ARG A 135 1.32 17.91 3.17
C ARG A 135 2.48 18.36 2.29
N THR A 136 3.42 17.45 2.04
CA THR A 136 4.43 17.63 0.99
C THR A 136 3.81 17.53 -0.40
N ASP A 137 2.63 16.91 -0.49
CA ASP A 137 1.94 16.66 -1.75
C ASP A 137 0.87 17.75 -1.91
N THR A 138 1.10 18.68 -2.84
CA THR A 138 0.12 19.68 -3.26
C THR A 138 -1.22 18.98 -3.47
N PRO A 139 -2.32 19.39 -2.80
CA PRO A 139 -3.62 18.85 -3.12
C PRO A 139 -3.83 19.12 -4.61
N SER A 140 -4.23 18.09 -5.36
CA SER A 140 -4.78 18.29 -6.69
C SER A 140 -6.14 18.98 -6.50
N SER A 141 -6.11 20.24 -6.07
CA SER A 141 -7.23 21.16 -6.04
C SER A 141 -7.45 21.56 -7.48
N GLY A 142 -8.16 20.70 -8.19
CA GLY A 142 -8.60 20.94 -9.53
C GLY A 142 -9.68 19.93 -9.86
N THR A 143 -10.89 20.42 -10.09
CA THR A 143 -11.87 19.79 -10.99
C THR A 143 -11.28 19.74 -12.39
N THR A 144 -10.14 19.08 -12.54
CA THR A 144 -9.56 18.77 -13.83
C THR A 144 -10.13 17.41 -14.12
N ILE A 145 -11.10 17.36 -15.04
CA ILE A 145 -11.30 16.20 -15.91
C ILE A 145 -9.90 15.63 -16.14
N LEU A 146 -9.60 14.45 -15.57
CA LEU A 146 -8.30 13.80 -15.72
C LEU A 146 -7.88 14.00 -17.16
N PRO A 147 -6.66 14.47 -17.46
CA PRO A 147 -6.20 14.35 -18.81
C PRO A 147 -6.23 12.83 -19.07
N PRO A 148 -7.04 12.33 -20.03
CA PRO A 148 -7.08 10.93 -20.42
C PRO A 148 -5.69 10.26 -20.64
N PRO A 149 -4.60 10.99 -20.96
CA PRO A 149 -3.28 10.39 -21.14
C PRO A 149 -2.69 9.61 -19.96
N ALA A 150 -3.00 9.88 -18.69
CA ALA A 150 -2.33 9.16 -17.60
C ALA A 150 -2.74 7.68 -17.54
N PHE A 151 -4.04 7.42 -17.63
CA PHE A 151 -4.57 6.06 -17.68
C PHE A 151 -4.24 5.38 -19.02
N ASP A 152 -4.38 6.08 -20.14
CA ASP A 152 -4.05 5.49 -21.46
C ASP A 152 -2.55 5.16 -21.57
N ARG A 153 -1.64 5.98 -21.02
CA ARG A 153 -0.21 5.63 -20.91
C ARG A 153 0.01 4.42 -20.03
N PHE A 154 -0.67 4.36 -18.88
CA PHE A 154 -0.56 3.22 -17.97
C PHE A 154 -0.96 1.92 -18.66
N VAL A 155 -2.10 1.94 -19.36
CA VAL A 155 -2.60 0.82 -20.18
C VAL A 155 -1.61 0.46 -21.27
N THR A 156 -1.10 1.44 -22.02
CA THR A 156 -0.14 1.20 -23.10
C THR A 156 1.12 0.50 -22.58
N ALA A 157 1.63 0.92 -21.42
CA ALA A 157 2.82 0.31 -20.80
C ALA A 157 2.59 -1.16 -20.38
N THR A 158 1.35 -1.59 -20.16
CA THR A 158 1.05 -3.01 -19.88
C THR A 158 1.33 -3.93 -21.06
N SER A 159 1.32 -3.39 -22.28
CA SER A 159 1.38 -4.15 -23.53
C SER A 159 0.29 -5.23 -23.68
N ALA A 160 -0.81 -5.13 -22.90
CA ALA A 160 -1.95 -6.02 -23.06
C ALA A 160 -2.62 -5.81 -24.43
N THR A 161 -2.94 -6.90 -25.13
CA THR A 161 -3.68 -6.84 -26.40
C THR A 161 -5.14 -6.53 -26.11
N ILE A 162 -5.58 -5.32 -26.47
CA ILE A 162 -6.94 -4.83 -26.23
C ILE A 162 -7.66 -4.64 -27.57
N HIS A 163 -8.81 -5.30 -27.74
CA HIS A 163 -9.69 -5.16 -28.88
C HIS A 163 -10.91 -4.31 -28.50
N GLU A 164 -11.13 -3.21 -29.23
CA GLU A 164 -12.35 -2.43 -29.10
C GLU A 164 -13.43 -2.93 -30.07
N GLY A 165 -14.63 -3.19 -29.56
CA GLY A 165 -15.78 -3.67 -30.33
C GLY A 165 -16.76 -4.51 -29.51
N GLY A 166 -17.98 -4.68 -30.02
CA GLY A 166 -19.04 -5.43 -29.33
C GLY A 166 -19.67 -4.66 -28.17
N THR A 167 -20.40 -5.38 -27.31
CA THR A 167 -21.26 -4.80 -26.25
C THR A 167 -20.84 -5.19 -24.84
N ARG A 168 -19.80 -6.01 -24.69
CA ARG A 168 -19.35 -6.55 -23.40
C ARG A 168 -17.84 -6.40 -23.23
N ALA A 169 -17.43 -6.01 -22.03
CA ALA A 169 -16.04 -6.08 -21.63
C ALA A 169 -15.72 -7.47 -21.06
N CYS A 170 -14.54 -8.00 -21.38
CA CYS A 170 -14.01 -9.21 -20.74
C CYS A 170 -12.54 -9.44 -21.11
N TYR A 171 -11.78 -9.99 -20.17
CA TYR A 171 -10.55 -10.73 -20.45
C TYR A 171 -10.86 -12.17 -20.90
N VAL A 172 -10.21 -12.62 -21.98
CA VAL A 172 -10.36 -13.95 -22.56
C VAL A 172 -9.07 -14.74 -22.36
N PRO A 173 -9.00 -15.67 -21.39
CA PRO A 173 -7.76 -16.39 -21.08
C PRO A 173 -7.22 -17.25 -22.22
N ALA A 174 -8.11 -17.81 -23.07
CA ALA A 174 -7.71 -18.71 -24.14
C ALA A 174 -6.89 -18.02 -25.25
N THR A 175 -7.15 -16.74 -25.50
CA THR A 175 -6.47 -15.92 -26.51
C THR A 175 -5.55 -14.88 -25.89
N ASP A 176 -5.54 -14.76 -24.57
CA ASP A 176 -4.79 -13.75 -23.81
C ASP A 176 -5.07 -12.30 -24.28
N THR A 177 -6.35 -11.99 -24.49
CA THR A 177 -6.80 -10.69 -25.01
C THR A 177 -7.87 -10.08 -24.11
N ILE A 178 -7.91 -8.75 -24.07
CA ILE A 178 -8.99 -7.99 -23.43
C ILE A 178 -9.91 -7.45 -24.53
N HIS A 179 -11.20 -7.63 -24.36
CA HIS A 179 -12.22 -7.04 -25.21
C HIS A 179 -12.94 -5.93 -24.45
N MET A 180 -13.14 -4.79 -25.11
CA MET A 180 -13.83 -3.63 -24.55
C MET A 180 -14.88 -3.12 -25.53
N PRO A 181 -16.07 -2.71 -25.09
CA PRO A 181 -16.96 -1.89 -25.90
C PRO A 181 -16.25 -0.59 -26.32
N ALA A 182 -16.73 0.04 -27.39
CA ALA A 182 -16.18 1.32 -27.85
C ALA A 182 -16.25 2.36 -26.73
N ARG A 183 -15.22 3.18 -26.55
CA ARG A 183 -15.15 4.20 -25.48
C ARG A 183 -16.40 5.08 -25.39
N ALA A 184 -16.98 5.43 -26.54
CA ALA A 184 -18.19 6.25 -26.64
C ALA A 184 -19.47 5.58 -26.10
N SER A 185 -19.48 4.27 -25.87
CA SER A 185 -20.64 3.57 -25.28
C SER A 185 -20.70 3.66 -23.75
N PHE A 186 -19.65 4.19 -23.10
CA PHE A 186 -19.60 4.38 -21.66
C PHE A 186 -20.15 5.75 -21.27
N HIS A 187 -20.83 5.83 -20.12
CA HIS A 187 -21.40 7.09 -19.62
C HIS A 187 -20.32 8.13 -19.28
N SER A 188 -19.13 7.68 -18.88
CA SER A 188 -17.99 8.55 -18.62
C SER A 188 -16.66 7.87 -18.90
N THR A 189 -15.60 8.68 -19.02
CA THR A 189 -14.21 8.18 -19.12
C THR A 189 -13.78 7.41 -17.88
N LYS A 190 -14.32 7.75 -16.71
CA LYS A 190 -14.06 7.03 -15.45
C LYS A 190 -14.69 5.64 -15.45
N ASP A 191 -15.88 5.49 -16.05
CA ASP A 191 -16.52 4.17 -16.18
C ASP A 191 -15.71 3.27 -17.11
N TYR A 192 -15.29 3.79 -18.27
CA TYR A 192 -14.37 3.08 -19.16
C TYR A 192 -13.07 2.67 -18.45
N ALA A 193 -12.44 3.59 -17.72
CA ALA A 193 -11.22 3.32 -16.98
C ALA A 193 -11.42 2.27 -15.88
N GLY A 194 -12.55 2.31 -15.17
CA GLY A 194 -12.94 1.30 -14.19
C GLY A 194 -13.08 -0.08 -14.79
N THR A 195 -13.82 -0.19 -15.90
CA THR A 195 -14.01 -1.46 -16.59
C THR A 195 -12.70 -2.00 -17.16
N LEU A 196 -11.89 -1.18 -17.83
CA LEU A 196 -10.61 -1.65 -18.36
C LEU A 196 -9.61 -2.01 -17.26
N ALA A 197 -9.57 -1.27 -16.15
CA ALA A 197 -8.74 -1.62 -15.00
C ALA A 197 -9.15 -2.98 -14.41
N HIS A 198 -10.46 -3.27 -14.33
CA HIS A 198 -10.98 -4.58 -13.91
C HIS A 198 -10.47 -5.72 -14.80
N GLU A 199 -10.62 -5.56 -16.12
CA GLU A 199 -10.14 -6.58 -17.07
C GLU A 199 -8.62 -6.74 -17.06
N LEU A 200 -7.86 -5.65 -16.83
CA LEU A 200 -6.41 -5.73 -16.65
C LEU A 200 -6.03 -6.52 -15.40
N ILE A 201 -6.80 -6.45 -14.31
CA ILE A 201 -6.54 -7.31 -13.15
C ILE A 201 -6.75 -8.77 -13.50
N HIS A 202 -7.85 -9.13 -14.17
CA HIS A 202 -8.05 -10.50 -14.67
C HIS A 202 -6.89 -10.94 -15.55
N TRP A 203 -6.48 -10.08 -16.49
CA TRP A 203 -5.33 -10.32 -17.35
C TRP A 203 -4.09 -10.68 -16.53
N THR A 204 -3.74 -9.96 -15.45
CA THR A 204 -2.57 -10.33 -14.61
C THR A 204 -2.58 -11.77 -14.09
N GLY A 205 -3.74 -12.42 -14.00
CA GLY A 205 -3.92 -13.76 -13.44
C GLY A 205 -3.39 -14.90 -14.30
N ALA A 206 -3.06 -14.67 -15.58
CA ALA A 206 -2.66 -15.73 -16.50
C ALA A 206 -1.44 -16.54 -16.03
N PRO A 207 -1.30 -17.80 -16.47
CA PRO A 207 -0.23 -18.71 -16.03
C PRO A 207 1.20 -18.19 -16.23
N HIS A 208 1.44 -17.39 -17.27
CA HIS A 208 2.77 -16.84 -17.57
C HIS A 208 3.02 -15.46 -16.92
N ARG A 209 2.07 -14.96 -16.11
CA ARG A 209 2.18 -13.71 -15.35
C ARG A 209 2.18 -14.00 -13.85
N LEU A 210 1.07 -13.74 -13.14
CA LEU A 210 0.99 -14.03 -11.71
C LEU A 210 0.56 -15.46 -11.39
N ALA A 211 0.14 -16.23 -12.40
CA ALA A 211 -0.37 -17.60 -12.25
C ALA A 211 -1.32 -17.70 -11.06
N ARG A 212 -2.33 -16.82 -11.05
CA ARG A 212 -3.20 -16.65 -9.88
C ARG A 212 -4.11 -17.86 -9.77
N ASP A 213 -3.76 -18.75 -8.84
CA ASP A 213 -4.57 -19.91 -8.49
C ASP A 213 -5.41 -19.61 -7.24
N LEU A 214 -6.72 -19.63 -7.43
CA LEU A 214 -7.73 -19.50 -6.37
C LEU A 214 -8.47 -20.82 -6.12
N THR A 215 -8.08 -21.89 -6.83
CA THR A 215 -8.62 -23.23 -6.64
C THR A 215 -8.18 -23.80 -5.28
N GLY A 216 -8.93 -24.78 -4.76
CA GLY A 216 -8.71 -25.36 -3.43
C GLY A 216 -9.26 -24.52 -2.27
N ARG A 217 -8.82 -23.26 -2.09
CA ARG A 217 -9.29 -22.41 -0.96
C ARG A 217 -10.75 -21.98 -1.13
N PHE A 218 -11.19 -21.75 -2.37
CA PHE A 218 -12.55 -21.28 -2.67
C PHE A 218 -13.38 -22.28 -3.47
N ASP A 219 -12.78 -23.35 -3.98
CA ASP A 219 -13.45 -24.44 -4.71
C ASP A 219 -14.48 -23.93 -5.73
N ALA A 220 -15.76 -24.30 -5.61
CA ALA A 220 -16.87 -23.85 -6.46
C ALA A 220 -17.09 -22.32 -6.49
N ARG A 221 -16.46 -21.56 -5.59
CA ARG A 221 -16.53 -20.10 -5.49
C ARG A 221 -15.26 -19.40 -5.97
N SER A 222 -14.33 -20.12 -6.58
CA SER A 222 -13.10 -19.57 -7.16
C SER A 222 -13.38 -18.44 -8.17
N TYR A 223 -14.43 -18.56 -8.98
CA TYR A 223 -14.86 -17.51 -9.90
C TYR A 223 -15.27 -16.22 -9.15
N ALA A 224 -16.14 -16.31 -8.14
CA ALA A 224 -16.53 -15.15 -7.33
C ALA A 224 -15.34 -14.53 -6.57
N ALA A 225 -14.36 -15.35 -6.17
CA ALA A 225 -13.13 -14.86 -5.57
C ALA A 225 -12.26 -14.10 -6.57
N GLU A 226 -12.17 -14.56 -7.82
CA GLU A 226 -11.44 -13.87 -8.90
C GLU A 226 -12.10 -12.53 -9.27
N GLU A 227 -13.42 -12.47 -9.33
CA GLU A 227 -14.15 -11.20 -9.51
C GLU A 227 -13.88 -10.22 -8.37
N LEU A 228 -13.89 -10.69 -7.12
CA LEU A 228 -13.54 -9.83 -5.98
C LEU A 228 -12.07 -9.35 -6.04
N VAL A 229 -11.15 -10.18 -6.56
CA VAL A 229 -9.77 -9.77 -6.80
C VAL A 229 -9.70 -8.66 -7.84
N ALA A 230 -10.43 -8.81 -8.95
CA ALA A 230 -10.49 -7.82 -10.03
C ALA A 230 -11.07 -6.49 -9.57
N GLU A 231 -12.18 -6.53 -8.84
CA GLU A 231 -12.84 -5.34 -8.28
C GLU A 231 -11.92 -4.55 -7.34
N LEU A 232 -11.29 -5.23 -6.39
CA LEU A 232 -10.40 -4.59 -5.42
C LEU A 232 -9.10 -4.11 -6.08
N GLY A 233 -8.52 -4.91 -6.98
CA GLY A 233 -7.31 -4.53 -7.71
C GLY A 233 -7.52 -3.31 -8.60
N ALA A 234 -8.66 -3.22 -9.30
CA ALA A 234 -9.01 -2.07 -10.13
C ALA A 234 -9.14 -0.81 -9.27
N ALA A 235 -9.83 -0.91 -8.12
CA ALA A 235 -9.92 0.19 -7.18
C ALA A 235 -8.55 0.66 -6.69
N PHE A 236 -7.61 -0.25 -6.43
CA PHE A 236 -6.26 0.11 -6.00
C PHE A 236 -5.47 0.87 -7.07
N ILE A 237 -5.53 0.41 -8.33
CA ILE A 237 -4.84 1.06 -9.45
C ILE A 237 -5.41 2.46 -9.69
N LEU A 238 -6.74 2.57 -9.75
CA LEU A 238 -7.38 3.85 -10.01
C LEU A 238 -7.11 4.86 -8.89
N ALA A 239 -7.10 4.43 -7.63
CA ALA A 239 -6.72 5.27 -6.51
C ALA A 239 -5.26 5.74 -6.58
N ASP A 240 -4.33 4.87 -7.01
CA ASP A 240 -2.93 5.26 -7.24
C ASP A 240 -2.77 6.27 -8.39
N LEU A 241 -3.67 6.23 -9.38
CA LEU A 241 -3.69 7.16 -10.51
C LEU A 241 -4.47 8.45 -10.25
N GLY A 242 -5.03 8.64 -9.04
CA GLY A 242 -5.89 9.79 -8.72
C GLY A 242 -7.22 9.80 -9.49
N ILE A 243 -7.70 8.61 -9.86
CA ILE A 243 -8.96 8.40 -10.57
C ILE A 243 -9.98 7.89 -9.57
N ALA A 244 -10.81 8.78 -9.04
CA ALA A 244 -11.92 8.38 -8.19
C ALA A 244 -12.87 7.44 -8.97
N ARG A 245 -13.04 6.22 -8.48
CA ARG A 245 -13.97 5.25 -9.08
C ARG A 245 -15.40 5.69 -8.81
N VAL A 246 -16.18 5.89 -9.86
CA VAL A 246 -17.60 6.23 -9.74
C VAL A 246 -18.38 4.97 -9.43
N PRO A 247 -19.39 5.04 -8.55
CA PRO A 247 -20.27 3.92 -8.35
C PRO A 247 -21.05 3.59 -9.63
N HIS A 248 -20.88 2.38 -10.20
CA HIS A 248 -21.66 1.92 -11.34
C HIS A 248 -23.13 1.72 -10.91
N PRO A 249 -24.13 2.12 -11.71
CA PRO A 249 -25.55 2.00 -11.36
C PRO A 249 -25.99 0.57 -11.00
N ASN A 250 -25.32 -0.45 -11.56
CA ASN A 250 -25.59 -1.88 -11.30
C ASN A 250 -24.77 -2.51 -10.16
N HIS A 251 -24.25 -1.71 -9.23
CA HIS A 251 -23.43 -2.19 -8.11
C HIS A 251 -24.03 -3.27 -7.25
N ALA A 252 -25.36 -3.26 -7.09
CA ALA A 252 -26.07 -4.30 -6.37
C ALA A 252 -25.84 -5.71 -6.96
N ALA A 253 -25.67 -5.84 -8.28
CA ALA A 253 -25.43 -7.12 -8.94
C ALA A 253 -24.02 -7.66 -8.66
N TYR A 254 -23.02 -6.76 -8.62
CA TYR A 254 -21.66 -7.13 -8.24
C TYR A 254 -21.57 -7.50 -6.76
N TYR A 255 -22.20 -6.73 -5.88
CA TYR A 255 -22.29 -7.09 -4.46
C TYR A 255 -22.93 -8.47 -4.24
N ALA A 256 -24.01 -8.77 -4.96
CA ALA A 256 -24.68 -10.06 -4.89
C ALA A 256 -23.79 -11.24 -5.30
N SER A 257 -22.78 -11.03 -6.17
CA SER A 257 -21.92 -12.11 -6.66
C SER A 257 -20.87 -12.58 -5.65
N TRP A 258 -20.41 -11.72 -4.73
CA TRP A 258 -19.40 -12.06 -3.72
C TRP A 258 -19.85 -11.97 -2.26
N ALA A 259 -20.99 -11.36 -1.93
CA ALA A 259 -21.50 -11.36 -0.56
C ALA A 259 -21.65 -12.78 0.05
N PRO A 260 -22.16 -13.80 -0.68
CA PRO A 260 -22.21 -15.17 -0.16
C PRO A 260 -20.83 -15.76 0.14
N LEU A 261 -19.81 -15.38 -0.66
CA LEU A 261 -18.42 -15.78 -0.44
C LEU A 261 -17.88 -15.19 0.87
N LEU A 262 -18.10 -13.90 1.11
CA LEU A 262 -17.63 -13.24 2.33
C LEU A 262 -18.32 -13.78 3.59
N ARG A 263 -19.62 -14.08 3.53
CA ARG A 263 -20.35 -14.70 4.65
C ARG A 263 -19.83 -16.09 5.01
N ALA A 264 -19.46 -16.89 4.01
CA ALA A 264 -18.97 -18.25 4.26
C ALA A 264 -17.49 -18.30 4.64
N ASN A 265 -16.69 -17.33 4.21
CA ASN A 265 -15.25 -17.31 4.48
C ASN A 265 -14.78 -15.87 4.77
N PRO A 266 -14.59 -15.48 6.04
CA PRO A 266 -14.13 -14.14 6.40
C PRO A 266 -12.70 -13.84 5.91
N HIS A 267 -11.90 -14.86 5.59
CA HIS A 267 -10.58 -14.68 4.98
C HIS A 267 -10.63 -14.44 3.47
N ALA A 268 -11.80 -14.58 2.83
CA ALA A 268 -11.96 -14.32 1.40
C ALA A 268 -11.58 -12.89 1.05
N LEU A 269 -12.05 -11.92 1.84
CA LEU A 269 -11.74 -10.50 1.61
C LEU A 269 -10.26 -10.21 1.76
N ALA A 270 -9.61 -10.74 2.79
CA ALA A 270 -8.18 -10.56 3.00
C ALA A 270 -7.34 -11.20 1.88
N THR A 271 -7.77 -12.38 1.41
CA THR A 271 -7.14 -13.07 0.28
C THR A 271 -7.29 -12.24 -0.99
N ALA A 272 -8.51 -11.79 -1.30
CA ALA A 272 -8.80 -11.03 -2.50
C ALA A 272 -8.04 -9.69 -2.51
N ALA A 273 -8.05 -8.95 -1.39
CA ALA A 273 -7.29 -7.71 -1.27
C ALA A 273 -5.77 -7.93 -1.44
N THR A 274 -5.24 -9.04 -0.92
CA THR A 274 -3.82 -9.39 -1.09
C THR A 274 -3.48 -9.68 -2.54
N GLN A 275 -4.28 -10.50 -3.23
CA GLN A 275 -4.07 -10.82 -4.64
C GLN A 275 -4.29 -9.59 -5.54
N GLY A 276 -5.29 -8.75 -5.24
CA GLY A 276 -5.52 -7.48 -5.94
C GLY A 276 -4.34 -6.51 -5.77
N SER A 277 -3.74 -6.43 -4.57
CA SER A 277 -2.50 -5.66 -4.38
C SER A 277 -1.32 -6.24 -5.18
N ARG A 278 -1.18 -7.56 -5.27
CA ARG A 278 -0.13 -8.20 -6.09
C ARG A 278 -0.34 -7.89 -7.58
N ALA A 279 -1.58 -7.91 -8.06
CA ALA A 279 -1.92 -7.54 -9.43
C ALA A 279 -1.62 -6.06 -9.73
N ALA A 280 -2.03 -5.15 -8.84
CA ALA A 280 -1.73 -3.72 -8.97
C ALA A 280 -0.22 -3.43 -8.90
N ASP A 281 0.50 -4.09 -7.98
CA ASP A 281 1.96 -4.00 -7.89
C ASP A 281 2.61 -4.49 -9.20
N TYR A 282 2.18 -5.63 -9.75
CA TYR A 282 2.69 -6.16 -11.02
C TYR A 282 2.50 -5.17 -12.18
N LEU A 283 1.29 -4.61 -12.34
CA LEU A 283 1.03 -3.61 -13.38
C LEU A 283 1.85 -2.33 -13.16
N THR A 284 2.12 -1.96 -11.91
CA THR A 284 3.05 -0.87 -11.56
C THR A 284 4.47 -1.19 -12.04
N THR A 285 4.94 -2.44 -11.95
CA THR A 285 6.29 -2.81 -12.41
C THR A 285 6.48 -2.72 -13.92
N LEU A 286 5.38 -2.73 -14.69
CA LEU A 286 5.41 -2.55 -16.14
C LEU A 286 5.52 -1.07 -16.54
N GLN A 287 5.35 -0.15 -15.60
CA GLN A 287 5.42 1.28 -15.88
C GLN A 287 6.87 1.71 -16.11
N PRO A 288 7.13 2.67 -17.01
CA PRO A 288 8.49 3.18 -17.22
C PRO A 288 9.04 3.72 -15.91
N ARG A 289 10.28 3.36 -15.57
CA ARG A 289 10.95 3.95 -14.41
C ARG A 289 11.11 5.44 -14.67
N THR A 290 10.53 6.26 -13.81
CA THR A 290 10.90 7.67 -13.75
C THR A 290 12.34 7.73 -13.22
N GLU A 291 13.32 7.85 -14.11
CA GLU A 291 14.63 8.35 -13.70
C GLU A 291 14.41 9.76 -13.20
N VAL A 292 14.38 9.92 -11.88
CA VAL A 292 14.54 11.24 -11.27
C VAL A 292 15.96 11.64 -11.62
N LEU A 293 16.10 12.47 -12.65
CA LEU A 293 17.35 13.15 -12.96
C LEU A 293 17.78 13.85 -11.67
N ALA A 294 18.78 13.29 -11.01
CA ALA A 294 19.54 14.00 -10.02
C ALA A 294 20.27 15.11 -10.76
N GLU A 295 19.62 16.27 -10.90
CA GLU A 295 20.32 17.53 -11.15
C GLU A 295 21.17 17.83 -9.91
N ARG A 296 22.30 17.12 -9.81
CA ARG A 296 23.43 17.54 -9.00
C ARG A 296 24.15 18.63 -9.76
N SER A 297 23.95 19.86 -9.27
CA SER A 297 24.98 20.89 -9.13
C SER A 297 26.03 20.97 -10.24
N ASP A 298 25.76 21.80 -11.25
CA ASP A 298 26.81 22.53 -11.98
C ASP A 298 26.36 23.99 -12.14
N ALA A 299 26.48 24.75 -11.05
CA ALA A 299 26.38 26.21 -11.07
C ALA A 299 27.30 26.83 -10.03
N THR A 300 28.60 26.52 -10.12
CA THR A 300 29.65 27.39 -9.59
C THR A 300 30.89 27.25 -10.46
N GLY A 301 31.15 28.24 -11.32
CA GLY A 301 32.43 28.36 -12.00
C GLY A 301 32.39 29.29 -13.21
N ALA A 302 32.46 30.60 -12.97
CA ALA A 302 33.46 31.50 -13.57
C ALA A 302 33.01 32.98 -13.52
N SER A 303 33.66 33.75 -12.65
CA SER A 303 34.07 35.12 -12.98
C SER A 303 35.40 35.39 -12.29
N ALA A 304 36.41 35.72 -13.10
CA ALA A 304 37.80 35.89 -12.73
C ALA A 304 38.09 37.26 -12.11
N ALA A 305 39.08 37.32 -11.21
CA ALA A 305 40.09 38.37 -11.19
C ALA A 305 41.32 37.95 -10.36
N SER A 306 42.46 38.00 -11.04
CA SER A 306 43.84 37.84 -10.58
C SER A 306 44.20 38.57 -9.29
N THR A 307 45.09 37.99 -8.48
CA THR A 307 46.29 38.69 -7.97
C THR A 307 47.39 37.66 -7.66
N THR A 308 48.58 37.99 -8.14
CA THR A 308 49.81 37.21 -8.23
C THR A 308 50.64 37.29 -6.92
N PHE A 309 51.42 36.24 -6.64
CA PHE A 309 52.87 36.25 -6.32
C PHE A 309 53.31 35.28 -5.19
N LEU A 310 54.15 34.34 -5.64
CA LEU A 310 55.42 33.82 -5.08
C LEU A 310 55.44 32.97 -3.80
N ASN A 311 56.08 31.83 -3.98
CA ASN A 311 56.53 30.85 -3.02
C ASN A 311 58.04 31.06 -2.78
N GLU A 312 58.48 31.16 -1.52
CA GLU A 312 59.88 30.98 -1.13
C GLU A 312 59.99 30.38 0.30
N SER A 313 60.41 29.11 0.34
CA SER A 313 61.53 28.55 1.11
C SER A 313 61.78 28.90 2.60
N ALA A 314 61.75 27.82 3.41
CA ALA A 314 62.66 27.42 4.49
C ALA A 314 62.88 28.30 5.74
N ALA A 315 62.67 27.73 6.94
CA ALA A 315 63.75 27.27 7.85
C ALA A 315 63.31 27.10 9.32
N SER A 316 63.87 26.05 9.94
CA SER A 316 64.33 25.93 11.34
C SER A 316 63.34 25.78 12.51
N ALA A 317 63.47 24.64 13.20
CA ALA A 317 63.18 24.46 14.63
C ALA A 317 64.22 25.23 15.49
N PRO A 318 64.05 25.48 16.82
CA PRO A 318 64.04 24.39 17.83
C PRO A 318 63.17 24.58 19.10
N MET A 319 62.81 23.43 19.69
CA MET A 319 62.90 23.03 21.11
C MET A 319 62.78 24.09 22.23
N ARG A 320 61.75 23.94 23.09
CA ARG A 320 61.87 24.22 24.55
C ARG A 320 61.07 23.21 25.38
N ALA A 321 61.69 22.83 26.49
CA ALA A 321 61.34 21.73 27.37
C ALA A 321 60.61 22.17 28.65
N ALA A 322 59.88 21.20 29.22
CA ALA A 322 59.70 20.86 30.64
C ALA A 322 58.99 21.82 31.62
N ASN A 323 57.87 21.34 32.17
CA ASN A 323 57.67 21.06 33.62
C ASN A 323 56.39 20.22 33.79
N ARG A 324 56.43 18.91 34.10
CA ARG A 324 56.56 18.23 35.42
C ARG A 324 55.52 18.62 36.49
N THR A 325 54.52 17.75 36.69
CA THR A 325 54.17 16.99 37.93
C THR A 325 52.96 16.08 37.62
N ARG A 326 53.07 14.74 37.48
CA ARG A 326 53.02 13.66 38.51
C ARG A 326 51.96 13.92 39.59
N ALA A 327 51.03 13.05 39.96
CA ALA A 327 50.92 11.57 39.93
C ALA A 327 49.41 11.22 40.11
N THR A 328 48.79 10.25 39.38
CA THR A 328 48.74 8.78 39.65
C THR A 328 48.40 8.46 41.12
N VAL A 329 47.51 7.56 41.53
CA VAL A 329 47.02 6.25 41.01
C VAL A 329 45.97 5.81 42.06
N ASP A 330 44.77 5.32 41.73
CA ASP A 330 44.40 3.98 41.24
C ASP A 330 43.87 3.05 42.35
N ARG A 331 42.96 2.16 41.93
CA ARG A 331 42.58 0.85 42.52
C ARG A 331 41.87 0.86 43.88
N GLN A 332 40.98 -0.07 44.22
CA GLN A 332 40.48 -1.34 43.64
C GLN A 332 39.21 -1.66 44.47
N ARG A 333 38.10 -2.09 43.87
CA ARG A 333 37.69 -3.49 43.60
C ARG A 333 37.18 -4.25 44.83
N VAL A 334 36.29 -5.21 44.50
CA VAL A 334 35.86 -6.41 45.26
C VAL A 334 34.55 -6.18 46.04
N SER A 335 33.57 -7.08 46.15
CA SER A 335 32.99 -8.23 45.43
C SER A 335 31.87 -8.77 46.37
N ARG A 336 30.94 -9.61 45.85
CA ARG A 336 30.06 -10.57 46.58
C ARG A 336 28.94 -9.97 47.44
N GLU A 337 27.83 -10.62 47.79
CA GLU A 337 27.08 -11.84 47.47
C GLU A 337 25.71 -11.69 48.18
N ALA A 338 24.71 -12.45 47.74
CA ALA A 338 23.54 -12.93 48.50
C ALA A 338 22.59 -11.94 49.19
N ILE A 339 21.32 -11.93 48.75
CA ILE A 339 20.14 -12.56 49.36
C ILE A 339 19.02 -12.56 48.32
#